data_AF-A0A8J8BQ47-F1
#
_entry.id   AF-A0A8J8BQ47-F1
#
_cell.length_a   1.000
_cell.length_b   1.000
_cell.length_c   1.000
_cell.angle_alpha   90.00
_cell.angle_beta   90.00
_cell.angle_gamma   90.00
#
_symmetry.space_group_name_H-M   'P 1'
#
loop_
_entity.id
_entity.type
_entity.pdbx_description
1 polymer ?
#
loop_
_entity_poly.entity_id
_entity_poly.type
_entity_poly.pdbx_seq_one_letter_code
_entity_poly.pdbx_strand_id
1 'polypeptide(L)'
;MREEDFEKAWLAKFSRQLDEKAERNVREKIMTGSENFSVTSNREDVIRWSKGAMELLDSLVEEKNRKDIMTGCACQYPTSQLREIRRIFEETQDIDTVHQMLQNQFELFLRDELGLEDHIINEIITGGWGLAGIKKGNTIIATKIPKSGYITEYMEEKDPAKRRALYCHCPRVRDAVQSGITISPTYCYCGAGFYKGIWEYVLQKPVDVELLKSVLAGDECCEIAIHLPE
;
A
#
# COMPACT_ATOMS: atom_id res chain seq x y z
N MET A 1 17.41 -0.21 2.42
CA MET A 1 16.67 0.40 3.56
C MET A 1 17.23 -0.27 4.80
N ARG A 2 17.80 0.48 5.75
CA ARG A 2 18.37 -0.08 6.99
C ARG A 2 17.32 -0.94 7.71
N GLU A 3 17.77 -1.92 8.47
CA GLU A 3 17.02 -2.77 9.40
C GLU A 3 16.33 -1.93 10.50
N GLU A 4 15.47 -0.99 10.12
CA GLU A 4 14.51 -0.39 11.02
C GLU A 4 13.46 -1.46 11.32
N ASP A 5 13.27 -1.71 12.61
CA ASP A 5 12.25 -2.61 13.14
C ASP A 5 10.88 -2.21 12.58
N PHE A 6 10.43 -2.94 11.54
CA PHE A 6 9.20 -2.66 10.82
C PHE A 6 8.00 -2.57 11.77
N GLU A 7 7.94 -3.47 12.76
CA GLU A 7 6.83 -3.53 13.70
C GLU A 7 6.77 -2.26 14.54
N LYS A 8 7.90 -1.83 15.12
CA LYS A 8 7.97 -0.58 15.88
C LYS A 8 7.68 0.64 15.04
N ALA A 9 8.27 0.72 13.84
CA ALA A 9 8.08 1.85 12.94
C ALA A 9 6.61 1.99 12.50
N TRP A 10 5.95 0.86 12.19
CA TRP A 10 4.55 0.85 11.82
C TRP A 10 3.64 1.16 13.01
N LEU A 11 3.89 0.57 14.19
CA LEU A 11 3.11 0.84 15.41
C LEU A 11 3.19 2.29 15.84
N ALA A 12 4.36 2.92 15.71
CA ALA A 12 4.52 4.35 15.99
C ALA A 12 3.64 5.22 15.07
N LYS A 13 3.53 4.88 13.77
CA LYS A 13 2.61 5.56 12.85
C LYS A 13 1.16 5.32 13.23
N PHE A 14 0.79 4.08 13.48
CA PHE A 14 -0.57 3.69 13.85
C PHE A 14 -1.04 4.37 15.15
N SER A 15 -0.19 4.36 16.17
CA SER A 15 -0.41 5.06 17.43
C SER A 15 -0.66 6.55 17.22
N ARG A 16 0.19 7.23 16.44
CA ARG A 16 0.04 8.66 16.14
C ARG A 16 -1.26 8.95 15.39
N GLN A 17 -1.61 8.13 14.41
CA GLN A 17 -2.85 8.31 13.65
C GLN A 17 -4.08 8.10 14.53
N LEU A 18 -4.06 7.13 15.45
CA LEU A 18 -5.12 6.95 16.43
C LEU A 18 -5.24 8.15 17.39
N ASP A 19 -4.12 8.73 17.83
CA ASP A 19 -4.13 9.96 18.65
C ASP A 19 -4.80 11.14 17.94
N GLU A 20 -4.63 11.24 16.61
CA GLU A 20 -5.17 12.34 15.80
C GLU A 20 -6.66 12.15 15.42
N LYS A 21 -7.12 10.90 15.30
CA LYS A 21 -8.37 10.56 14.59
C LYS A 21 -9.36 9.70 15.37
N ALA A 22 -9.01 9.22 16.57
CA ALA A 22 -9.87 8.42 17.42
C ALA A 22 -9.96 8.99 18.84
N GLU A 23 -11.05 8.68 19.55
CA GLU A 23 -11.16 9.00 20.97
C GLU A 23 -10.09 8.25 21.78
N ARG A 24 -9.61 8.87 22.87
CA ARG A 24 -8.53 8.32 23.71
C ARG A 24 -8.82 6.90 24.21
N ASN A 25 -10.03 6.66 24.69
CA ASN A 25 -10.48 5.34 25.16
C ASN A 25 -10.48 4.28 24.04
N VAL A 26 -10.85 4.67 22.81
CA VAL A 26 -10.83 3.80 21.62
C VAL A 26 -9.40 3.47 21.24
N ARG A 27 -8.51 4.47 21.20
CA ARG A 27 -7.07 4.27 20.98
C ARG A 27 -6.47 3.31 22.01
N GLU A 28 -6.70 3.53 23.29
CA GLU A 28 -6.16 2.68 24.37
C GLU A 28 -6.62 1.22 24.19
N LYS A 29 -7.89 1.00 23.87
CA LYS A 29 -8.43 -0.34 23.57
C LYS A 29 -7.75 -0.98 22.36
N ILE A 30 -7.60 -0.25 21.25
CA ILE A 30 -6.99 -0.78 20.01
C ILE A 30 -5.51 -1.12 20.22
N MET A 31 -4.77 -0.28 20.97
CA MET A 31 -3.32 -0.44 21.15
C MET A 31 -2.94 -1.49 22.20
N THR A 32 -3.87 -1.94 23.03
CA THR A 32 -3.62 -2.92 24.10
C THR A 32 -2.98 -4.20 23.54
N GLY A 33 -1.85 -4.60 24.11
CA GLY A 33 -1.13 -5.83 23.73
C GLY A 33 -0.10 -5.66 22.61
N SER A 34 0.12 -4.44 22.12
CA SER A 34 1.14 -4.13 21.09
C SER A 34 2.48 -3.61 21.62
N GLU A 35 2.57 -3.37 22.93
CA GLU A 35 3.60 -2.52 23.55
C GLU A 35 5.03 -3.03 23.33
N ASN A 36 5.18 -4.35 23.18
CA ASN A 36 6.46 -5.02 23.07
C ASN A 36 6.72 -5.64 21.70
N PHE A 37 5.86 -5.39 20.71
CA PHE A 37 6.08 -5.96 19.39
C PHE A 37 7.29 -5.35 18.68
N SER A 38 8.05 -6.25 18.07
CA SER A 38 9.27 -5.98 17.34
C SER A 38 9.41 -6.98 16.20
N VAL A 39 10.42 -6.77 15.35
CA VAL A 39 10.81 -7.72 14.31
C VAL A 39 11.13 -9.12 14.87
N THR A 40 11.50 -9.24 16.15
CA THR A 40 11.81 -10.52 16.80
C THR A 40 10.61 -11.17 17.49
N SER A 41 9.44 -10.53 17.49
CA SER A 41 8.22 -11.10 18.08
C SER A 41 7.72 -12.31 17.30
N ASN A 42 6.99 -13.20 17.99
CA ASN A 42 6.26 -14.27 17.32
C ASN A 42 5.28 -13.67 16.30
N ARG A 43 5.36 -14.14 15.05
CA ARG A 43 4.57 -13.58 13.94
C ARG A 43 3.08 -13.82 14.12
N GLU A 44 2.70 -14.98 14.63
CA GLU A 44 1.31 -15.34 14.87
C GLU A 44 0.65 -14.43 15.91
N ASP A 45 1.38 -14.07 16.98
CA ASP A 45 0.91 -13.12 17.99
C ASP A 45 0.69 -11.72 17.41
N VAL A 46 1.64 -11.24 16.59
CA VAL A 46 1.52 -9.94 15.89
C VAL A 46 0.30 -9.93 14.96
N ILE A 47 0.08 -11.01 14.20
CA ILE A 47 -1.04 -11.15 13.26
C ILE A 47 -2.37 -11.22 14.01
N ARG A 48 -2.46 -12.01 15.09
CA ARG A 48 -3.66 -12.11 15.93
C ARG A 48 -4.03 -10.76 16.53
N TRP A 49 -3.04 -10.04 17.06
CA TRP A 49 -3.27 -8.69 17.55
C TRP A 49 -3.74 -7.78 16.42
N SER A 50 -3.11 -7.84 15.24
CA SER A 50 -3.47 -7.00 14.10
C SER A 50 -4.89 -7.27 13.62
N LYS A 51 -5.33 -8.53 13.63
CA LYS A 51 -6.73 -8.89 13.39
C LYS A 51 -7.65 -8.19 14.39
N GLY A 52 -7.41 -8.36 15.69
CA GLY A 52 -8.24 -7.74 16.74
C GLY A 52 -8.23 -6.21 16.69
N ALA A 53 -7.07 -5.60 16.42
CA ALA A 53 -6.94 -4.16 16.27
C ALA A 53 -7.77 -3.62 15.10
N MET A 54 -7.80 -4.33 13.97
CA MET A 54 -8.64 -3.94 12.82
C MET A 54 -10.13 -4.18 13.07
N GLU A 55 -10.51 -5.27 13.75
CA GLU A 55 -11.91 -5.51 14.16
C GLU A 55 -12.42 -4.42 15.11
N LEU A 56 -11.58 -3.98 16.05
CA LEU A 56 -11.90 -2.84 16.93
C LEU A 56 -11.96 -1.52 16.14
N LEU A 57 -11.04 -1.29 15.21
CA LEU A 57 -11.05 -0.10 14.36
C LEU A 57 -12.33 -0.03 13.52
N ASP A 58 -12.73 -1.14 12.90
CA ASP A 58 -13.93 -1.22 12.07
C ASP A 58 -15.23 -1.04 12.85
N SER A 59 -15.25 -1.41 14.14
CA SER A 59 -16.43 -1.32 14.99
C SER A 59 -16.56 -0.01 15.77
N LEU A 60 -15.43 0.64 16.09
CA LEU A 60 -15.39 1.79 16.99
C LEU A 60 -15.05 3.11 16.29
N VAL A 61 -14.61 3.08 15.03
CA VAL A 61 -14.18 4.28 14.30
C VAL A 61 -14.92 4.38 12.98
N GLU A 62 -15.48 5.56 12.71
CA GLU A 62 -16.21 5.84 11.47
C GLU A 62 -15.35 5.58 10.23
N GLU A 63 -16.01 5.21 9.14
CA GLU A 63 -15.35 4.73 7.93
C GLU A 63 -14.29 5.69 7.38
N LYS A 64 -14.60 6.99 7.35
CA LYS A 64 -13.66 8.01 6.88
C LYS A 64 -12.40 8.05 7.75
N ASN A 65 -12.56 8.01 9.08
CA ASN A 65 -11.44 8.08 10.01
C ASN A 65 -10.59 6.81 10.00
N ARG A 66 -11.18 5.60 9.87
CA ARG A 66 -10.38 4.37 9.72
C ARG A 66 -9.53 4.38 8.44
N LYS A 67 -10.07 4.89 7.32
CA LYS A 67 -9.33 5.04 6.06
C LYS A 67 -8.19 6.04 6.21
N ASP A 68 -8.44 7.20 6.82
CA ASP A 68 -7.42 8.21 7.13
C ASP A 68 -6.30 7.63 8.01
N ILE A 69 -6.67 6.94 9.10
CA ILE A 69 -5.72 6.32 10.03
C ILE A 69 -4.81 5.33 9.29
N MET A 70 -5.41 4.45 8.48
CA MET A 70 -4.65 3.42 7.80
C MET A 70 -3.79 3.98 6.67
N THR A 71 -4.28 4.96 5.89
CA THR A 71 -3.45 5.63 4.87
C THR A 71 -2.26 6.37 5.50
N GLY A 72 -2.41 6.94 6.70
CA GLY A 72 -1.31 7.54 7.46
C GLY A 72 -0.25 6.55 7.96
N CYS A 73 -0.54 5.24 7.93
CA CYS A 73 0.41 4.19 8.31
C CYS A 73 1.31 3.73 7.14
N ALA A 74 1.10 4.26 5.94
CA ALA A 74 1.77 3.80 4.73
C ALA A 74 3.31 3.84 4.79
N CYS A 75 3.93 2.88 4.11
CA CYS A 75 5.30 3.02 3.62
C CYS A 75 5.26 4.01 2.44
N GLN A 76 5.97 5.12 2.54
CA GLN A 76 5.89 6.20 1.56
C GLN A 76 6.86 5.96 0.39
N TYR A 77 6.44 6.34 -0.81
CA TYR A 77 7.34 6.40 -1.96
C TYR A 77 8.39 7.50 -1.74
N PRO A 78 9.67 7.29 -2.09
CA PRO A 78 10.70 8.30 -1.85
C PRO A 78 10.41 9.60 -2.59
N THR A 79 10.13 10.68 -1.84
CA THR A 79 9.80 11.99 -2.45
C THR A 79 10.94 12.56 -3.28
N SER A 80 12.19 12.16 -3.02
CA SER A 80 13.34 12.49 -3.87
C SER A 80 13.16 12.04 -5.31
N GLN A 81 12.46 10.93 -5.53
CA GLN A 81 12.16 10.40 -6.86
C GLN A 81 10.96 11.10 -7.54
N LEU A 82 10.19 11.91 -6.80
CA LEU A 82 9.02 12.64 -7.32
C LEU A 82 9.29 14.13 -7.54
N ARG A 83 10.46 14.66 -7.13
CA ARG A 83 10.77 16.10 -7.18
C ARG A 83 10.62 16.68 -8.57
N GLU A 84 11.17 15.98 -9.56
CA GLU A 84 11.13 16.45 -10.96
C GLU A 84 9.71 16.36 -11.54
N ILE A 85 9.01 15.26 -11.26
CA ILE A 85 7.61 15.08 -11.67
C ILE A 85 6.71 16.19 -11.11
N ARG A 86 6.90 16.52 -9.83
CA ARG A 86 6.21 17.64 -9.18
C ARG A 86 6.56 18.97 -9.85
N ARG A 87 7.84 19.25 -10.14
CA ARG A 87 8.26 20.48 -10.81
C ARG A 87 7.57 20.64 -12.17
N ILE A 88 7.53 19.57 -12.97
CA ILE A 88 6.83 19.56 -14.25
C ILE A 88 5.33 19.79 -14.07
N PHE A 89 4.70 19.19 -13.06
CA PHE A 89 3.29 19.48 -12.75
C PHE A 89 3.09 20.96 -12.41
N GLU A 90 3.92 21.54 -11.54
CA GLU A 90 3.85 22.94 -11.14
C GLU A 90 3.94 23.88 -12.36
N GLU A 91 4.78 23.57 -13.34
CA GLU A 91 4.97 24.37 -14.56
C GLU A 91 3.86 24.20 -15.59
N THR A 92 3.32 22.99 -15.75
CA THR A 92 2.42 22.65 -16.86
C THR A 92 0.95 22.53 -16.45
N GLN A 93 0.71 22.21 -15.18
CA GLN A 93 -0.59 21.76 -14.66
C GLN A 93 -1.18 20.57 -15.45
N ASP A 94 -0.35 19.82 -16.19
CA ASP A 94 -0.78 18.74 -17.06
C ASP A 94 -0.61 17.37 -16.36
N ILE A 95 -1.74 16.81 -15.93
CA ILE A 95 -1.80 15.51 -15.27
C ILE A 95 -1.37 14.38 -16.23
N ASP A 96 -1.67 14.48 -17.52
CA ASP A 96 -1.33 13.43 -18.48
C ASP A 96 0.19 13.37 -18.69
N THR A 97 0.86 14.53 -18.75
CA THR A 97 2.32 14.61 -18.80
C THR A 97 2.95 13.94 -17.56
N VAL A 98 2.46 14.26 -16.37
CA VAL A 98 2.96 13.69 -15.11
C VAL A 98 2.71 12.19 -15.01
N HIS A 99 1.52 11.74 -15.40
CA HIS A 99 1.17 10.31 -15.44
C HIS A 99 2.13 9.56 -16.38
N GLN A 100 2.42 10.11 -17.56
CA GLN A 100 3.39 9.54 -18.48
C GLN A 100 4.81 9.50 -17.90
N MET A 101 5.23 10.51 -17.12
CA MET A 101 6.53 10.49 -16.44
C MET A 101 6.62 9.37 -15.40
N LEU A 102 5.58 9.17 -14.58
CA LEU A 102 5.50 8.06 -13.63
C LEU A 102 5.53 6.70 -14.35
N GLN A 103 4.86 6.61 -15.50
CA GLN A 103 4.85 5.40 -16.35
C GLN A 103 6.26 5.10 -16.86
N ASN A 104 6.93 6.09 -17.46
CA ASN A 104 8.30 5.94 -17.97
C ASN A 104 9.28 5.55 -16.85
N GLN A 105 9.18 6.19 -15.68
CA GLN A 105 10.01 5.86 -14.53
C GLN A 105 9.81 4.41 -14.07
N PHE A 106 8.57 3.92 -14.10
CA PHE A 106 8.28 2.55 -13.74
C PHE A 106 8.79 1.54 -14.77
N GLU A 107 8.65 1.82 -16.07
CA GLU A 107 9.21 0.96 -17.12
C GLU A 107 10.73 0.86 -17.04
N LEU A 108 11.42 1.97 -16.77
CA LEU A 108 12.87 1.98 -16.53
C LEU A 108 13.23 1.14 -15.30
N PHE A 109 12.47 1.23 -14.21
CA PHE A 109 12.67 0.38 -13.04
C PHE A 109 12.53 -1.13 -13.37
N LEU A 110 11.51 -1.51 -14.15
CA LEU A 110 11.31 -2.91 -14.54
C LEU A 110 12.46 -3.43 -15.42
N ARG A 111 12.95 -2.60 -16.34
CA ARG A 111 14.00 -2.96 -17.29
C ARG A 111 15.39 -2.95 -16.64
N ASP A 112 15.74 -1.85 -15.98
CA ASP A 112 17.12 -1.57 -15.58
C ASP A 112 17.43 -2.06 -14.17
N GLU A 113 16.45 -2.02 -13.24
CA GLU A 113 16.65 -2.50 -11.87
C GLU A 113 16.22 -3.95 -11.67
N LEU A 114 15.10 -4.37 -12.28
CA LEU A 114 14.63 -5.76 -12.18
C LEU A 114 15.11 -6.66 -13.31
N GLY A 115 15.65 -6.11 -14.40
CA GLY A 115 16.19 -6.91 -15.51
C GLY A 115 15.14 -7.79 -16.20
N LEU A 116 13.86 -7.39 -16.19
CA LEU A 116 12.78 -8.21 -16.74
C LEU A 116 12.79 -8.20 -18.27
N GLU A 117 12.36 -9.31 -18.87
CA GLU A 117 12.19 -9.42 -20.32
C GLU A 117 11.03 -8.56 -20.84
N ASP A 118 11.14 -8.05 -22.07
CA ASP A 118 10.16 -7.14 -22.67
C ASP A 118 8.72 -7.69 -22.66
N HIS A 119 8.54 -8.99 -22.85
CA HIS A 119 7.22 -9.60 -22.86
C HIS A 119 6.56 -9.56 -21.46
N ILE A 120 7.34 -9.74 -20.39
CA ILE A 120 6.87 -9.63 -18.99
C ILE A 120 6.57 -8.17 -18.66
N ILE A 121 7.43 -7.24 -19.08
CA ILE A 121 7.19 -5.79 -18.91
C ILE A 121 5.86 -5.41 -19.56
N ASN A 122 5.62 -5.85 -20.80
CA ASN A 122 4.35 -5.58 -21.49
C ASN A 122 3.14 -6.13 -20.74
N GLU A 123 3.23 -7.34 -20.17
CA GLU A 123 2.15 -7.91 -19.34
C GLU A 123 1.88 -7.06 -18.09
N ILE A 124 2.94 -6.64 -17.38
CA ILE A 124 2.84 -5.78 -16.19
C ILE A 124 2.19 -4.43 -16.54
N ILE A 125 2.66 -3.77 -17.61
CA ILE A 125 2.15 -2.45 -18.01
C ILE A 125 0.71 -2.53 -18.48
N THR A 126 0.37 -3.52 -19.32
CA THR A 126 -1.01 -3.69 -19.83
C THR A 126 -2.00 -4.07 -18.72
N GLY A 127 -1.54 -4.79 -17.69
CA GLY A 127 -2.31 -5.07 -16.47
C GLY A 127 -2.51 -3.86 -15.56
N GLY A 128 -1.83 -2.73 -15.82
CA GLY A 128 -1.87 -1.55 -14.96
C GLY A 128 -1.10 -1.71 -13.65
N TRP A 129 -0.12 -2.62 -13.62
CA TRP A 129 0.62 -2.94 -12.42
C TRP A 129 1.68 -1.88 -12.16
N GLY A 130 1.87 -1.49 -10.91
CA GLY A 130 3.00 -0.65 -10.49
C GLY A 130 2.63 0.79 -10.14
N LEU A 131 3.56 1.70 -10.43
CA LEU A 131 3.57 3.07 -9.91
C LEU A 131 2.50 3.97 -10.56
N ALA A 132 2.38 3.91 -11.89
CA ALA A 132 1.56 4.86 -12.65
C ALA A 132 0.08 4.48 -12.70
N GLY A 133 -0.23 3.18 -12.73
CA GLY A 133 -1.60 2.67 -12.93
C GLY A 133 -2.20 3.09 -14.27
N ILE A 134 -3.47 2.73 -14.49
CA ILE A 134 -4.22 3.09 -15.70
C ILE A 134 -5.09 4.30 -15.41
N LYS A 135 -4.84 5.42 -16.09
CA LYS A 135 -5.66 6.64 -16.01
C LYS A 135 -6.93 6.51 -16.84
N LYS A 136 -8.07 6.85 -16.23
CA LYS A 136 -9.42 6.89 -16.83
C LYS A 136 -10.10 8.19 -16.40
N GLY A 137 -10.00 9.23 -17.23
CA GLY A 137 -10.44 10.57 -16.86
C GLY A 137 -9.67 11.09 -15.65
N ASN A 138 -10.39 11.44 -14.58
CA ASN A 138 -9.82 11.92 -13.31
C ASN A 138 -9.58 10.80 -12.28
N THR A 139 -9.72 9.53 -12.67
CA THR A 139 -9.42 8.40 -11.78
C THR A 139 -8.26 7.59 -12.33
N ILE A 140 -7.33 7.20 -11.47
CA ILE A 140 -6.26 6.26 -11.80
C ILE A 140 -6.53 4.97 -11.07
N ILE A 141 -6.52 3.85 -11.80
CA ILE A 141 -6.62 2.51 -11.21
C ILE A 141 -5.22 1.93 -11.16
N ALA A 142 -4.64 1.87 -9.96
CA ALA A 142 -3.33 1.29 -9.74
C ALA A 142 -3.47 -0.15 -9.25
N THR A 143 -3.04 -1.10 -10.06
CA THR A 143 -2.86 -2.49 -9.62
C THR A 143 -1.49 -2.59 -8.98
N LYS A 144 -1.37 -3.19 -7.79
CA LYS A 144 -0.05 -3.37 -7.19
C LYS A 144 0.73 -4.45 -7.93
N ILE A 145 1.99 -4.17 -8.23
CA ILE A 145 2.93 -5.21 -8.65
C ILE A 145 3.25 -6.11 -7.44
N PRO A 146 3.42 -7.44 -7.61
CA PRO A 146 3.96 -8.32 -6.59
C PRO A 146 5.27 -7.78 -6.02
N LYS A 147 5.60 -8.19 -4.79
CA LYS A 147 6.86 -7.80 -4.17
C LYS A 147 8.01 -8.20 -5.10
N SER A 148 8.83 -7.23 -5.53
CA SER A 148 9.86 -7.45 -6.57
C SER A 148 10.84 -8.58 -6.24
N GLY A 149 11.15 -8.79 -4.96
CA GLY A 149 12.01 -9.91 -4.53
C GLY A 149 11.36 -11.29 -4.59
N TYR A 150 10.07 -11.38 -4.96
CA TYR A 150 9.30 -12.61 -5.15
C TYR A 150 8.59 -12.64 -6.51
N ILE A 151 8.94 -11.73 -7.43
CA ILE A 151 8.16 -11.55 -8.66
C ILE A 151 8.23 -12.79 -9.54
N THR A 152 9.40 -13.40 -9.69
CA THR A 152 9.59 -14.63 -10.47
C THR A 152 8.82 -15.79 -9.86
N GLU A 153 8.95 -16.02 -8.55
CA GLU A 153 8.22 -17.07 -7.84
C GLU A 153 6.71 -16.85 -7.90
N TYR A 154 6.26 -15.59 -7.82
CA TYR A 154 4.84 -15.24 -7.96
C TYR A 154 4.29 -15.60 -9.35
N MET A 155 5.05 -15.33 -10.42
CA MET A 155 4.62 -15.63 -11.79
C MET A 155 4.56 -17.13 -12.08
N GLU A 156 5.43 -17.92 -11.46
CA GLU A 156 5.50 -19.37 -11.67
C GLU A 156 4.53 -20.18 -10.78
N GLU A 157 4.09 -19.61 -9.66
CA GLU A 157 3.21 -20.27 -8.70
C GLU A 157 1.78 -20.45 -9.23
N LYS A 158 1.26 -21.68 -9.11
CA LYS A 158 -0.06 -22.09 -9.62
C LYS A 158 -1.10 -22.21 -8.52
N ASP A 159 -0.68 -22.41 -7.28
CA ASP A 159 -1.57 -22.44 -6.11
C ASP A 159 -1.98 -21.00 -5.74
N PRO A 160 -3.27 -20.64 -5.84
CA PRO A 160 -3.71 -19.27 -5.58
C PRO A 160 -3.42 -18.78 -4.17
N ALA A 161 -3.42 -19.66 -3.16
CA ALA A 161 -3.15 -19.28 -1.78
C ALA A 161 -1.65 -18.97 -1.58
N LYS A 162 -0.77 -19.81 -2.13
CA LYS A 162 0.68 -19.56 -2.10
C LYS A 162 1.05 -18.32 -2.91
N ARG A 163 0.41 -18.12 -4.07
CA ARG A 163 0.63 -16.95 -4.92
C ARG A 163 0.27 -15.65 -4.20
N ARG A 164 -0.86 -15.61 -3.46
CA ARG A 164 -1.21 -14.44 -2.61
C ARG A 164 -0.20 -14.19 -1.48
N ALA A 165 0.39 -15.24 -0.90
CA ALA A 165 1.42 -15.10 0.13
C ALA A 165 2.71 -14.45 -0.41
N LEU A 166 3.05 -14.66 -1.68
CA LEU A 166 4.19 -14.04 -2.37
C LEU A 166 3.91 -12.59 -2.81
N TYR A 167 2.63 -12.22 -2.95
CA TYR A 167 2.22 -10.95 -3.56
C TYR A 167 2.60 -9.71 -2.74
N CYS A 168 2.20 -9.67 -1.46
CA CYS A 168 2.13 -8.41 -0.74
C CYS A 168 3.51 -7.85 -0.38
N HIS A 169 3.68 -6.52 -0.48
CA HIS A 169 4.90 -5.84 -0.03
C HIS A 169 5.02 -5.78 1.50
N CYS A 170 3.91 -5.84 2.23
CA CYS A 170 3.88 -5.81 3.69
C CYS A 170 4.19 -7.20 4.28
N PRO A 171 5.25 -7.37 5.08
CA PRO A 171 5.58 -8.68 5.67
C PRO A 171 4.43 -9.22 6.52
N ARG A 172 3.79 -8.36 7.32
CA ARG A 172 2.67 -8.73 8.17
C ARG A 172 1.48 -9.31 7.40
N VAL A 173 1.15 -8.76 6.22
CA VAL A 173 0.08 -9.30 5.37
C VAL A 173 0.47 -10.63 4.76
N ARG A 174 1.74 -10.80 4.33
CA ARG A 174 2.23 -12.10 3.84
C ARG A 174 2.09 -13.18 4.92
N ASP A 175 2.53 -12.88 6.15
CA ASP A 175 2.43 -13.82 7.26
C ASP A 175 0.96 -14.15 7.60
N ALA A 176 0.06 -13.16 7.55
CA ALA A 176 -1.37 -13.36 7.78
C ALA A 176 -2.00 -14.29 6.72
N VAL A 177 -1.70 -14.04 5.44
CA VAL A 177 -2.17 -14.88 4.33
C VAL A 177 -1.61 -16.30 4.46
N GLN A 178 -0.33 -16.44 4.81
CA GLN A 178 0.32 -17.75 4.98
C GLN A 178 -0.23 -18.55 6.17
N SER A 179 -0.57 -17.87 7.28
CA SER A 179 -1.14 -18.51 8.48
C SER A 179 -2.64 -18.77 8.38
N GLY A 180 -3.31 -18.25 7.34
CA GLY A 180 -4.77 -18.34 7.21
C GLY A 180 -5.55 -17.46 8.18
N ILE A 181 -4.89 -16.56 8.92
CA ILE A 181 -5.55 -15.62 9.81
C ILE A 181 -6.08 -14.44 8.99
N THR A 182 -7.41 -14.31 8.92
CA THR A 182 -8.07 -13.21 8.23
C THR A 182 -7.96 -11.90 9.01
N ILE A 183 -7.30 -10.90 8.43
CA ILE A 183 -7.31 -9.50 8.89
C ILE A 183 -8.27 -8.72 7.98
N SER A 184 -9.03 -7.78 8.56
CA SER A 184 -9.92 -6.91 7.78
C SER A 184 -9.17 -6.18 6.64
N PRO A 185 -9.76 -6.10 5.42
CA PRO A 185 -9.21 -5.33 4.30
C PRO A 185 -9.03 -3.84 4.60
N THR A 186 -9.65 -3.28 5.65
CA THR A 186 -9.34 -1.93 6.17
C THR A 186 -7.84 -1.73 6.36
N TYR A 187 -7.12 -2.77 6.79
CA TYR A 187 -5.66 -2.74 6.93
C TYR A 187 -4.95 -2.32 5.62
N CYS A 188 -5.47 -2.75 4.47
CA CYS A 188 -4.89 -2.48 3.16
C CYS A 188 -5.03 -1.03 2.69
N TYR A 189 -5.76 -0.17 3.41
CA TYR A 189 -5.65 1.29 3.21
C TYR A 189 -4.25 1.83 3.57
N CYS A 190 -3.45 1.11 4.36
CA CYS A 190 -1.99 1.35 4.46
C CYS A 190 -1.30 1.24 3.10
N GLY A 191 -1.75 0.30 2.26
CA GLY A 191 -1.32 0.19 0.88
C GLY A 191 -1.85 1.29 -0.02
N ALA A 192 -3.06 1.80 0.21
CA ALA A 192 -3.62 2.94 -0.51
C ALA A 192 -2.91 4.25 -0.18
N GLY A 193 -2.44 4.42 1.06
CA GLY A 193 -1.66 5.58 1.48
C GLY A 193 -0.33 5.74 0.73
N PHE A 194 0.23 4.67 0.17
CA PHE A 194 1.39 4.74 -0.73
C PHE A 194 1.07 5.56 -1.99
N TYR A 195 -0.06 5.25 -2.65
CA TYR A 195 -0.49 5.96 -3.85
C TYR A 195 -1.03 7.36 -3.55
N LYS A 196 -1.80 7.50 -2.45
CA LYS A 196 -2.23 8.82 -1.95
C LYS A 196 -1.03 9.75 -1.77
N GLY A 197 0.02 9.29 -1.07
CA GLY A 197 1.23 10.08 -0.84
C GLY A 197 1.96 10.52 -2.11
N ILE A 198 2.00 9.67 -3.14
CA ILE A 198 2.59 10.05 -4.45
C ILE A 198 1.82 11.22 -5.06
N TRP A 199 0.50 11.08 -5.20
CA TRP A 199 -0.32 12.07 -5.88
C TRP A 199 -0.51 13.34 -5.07
N GLU A 200 -0.61 13.27 -3.74
CA GLU A 200 -0.63 14.48 -2.90
C GLU A 200 0.71 15.24 -2.96
N TYR A 201 1.84 14.51 -3.04
CA TYR A 201 3.14 15.14 -3.20
C TYR A 201 3.28 15.81 -4.57
N VAL A 202 2.82 15.18 -5.63
CA VAL A 202 2.92 15.74 -6.98
C VAL A 202 1.96 16.92 -7.16
N LEU A 203 0.70 16.76 -6.77
CA LEU A 203 -0.36 17.75 -7.02
C LEU A 203 -0.41 18.88 -6.00
N GLN A 204 0.26 18.73 -4.84
CA GLN A 204 0.17 19.65 -3.70
C GLN A 204 -1.28 19.89 -3.23
N LYS A 205 -2.15 18.90 -3.45
CA LYS A 205 -3.57 18.91 -3.09
C LYS A 205 -3.95 17.54 -2.51
N PRO A 206 -4.95 17.48 -1.62
CA PRO A 206 -5.47 16.20 -1.16
C PRO A 206 -6.07 15.39 -2.32
N VAL A 207 -5.92 14.07 -2.27
CA VAL A 207 -6.58 13.13 -3.19
C VAL A 207 -7.32 12.05 -2.42
N ASP A 208 -8.41 11.54 -2.96
CA ASP A 208 -9.13 10.43 -2.35
C ASP A 208 -8.64 9.09 -2.93
N VAL A 209 -8.64 8.06 -2.09
CA VAL A 209 -8.28 6.70 -2.50
C VAL A 209 -9.32 5.69 -2.04
N GLU A 210 -9.59 4.73 -2.91
CA GLU A 210 -10.52 3.63 -2.66
C GLU A 210 -9.82 2.29 -2.87
N LEU A 211 -9.98 1.36 -1.92
CA LEU A 211 -9.50 0.00 -2.06
C LEU A 211 -10.55 -0.80 -2.83
N LEU A 212 -10.23 -1.21 -4.06
CA LEU A 212 -11.14 -1.97 -4.92
C LEU A 212 -10.98 -3.48 -4.76
N LYS A 213 -9.73 -3.94 -4.63
CA LYS A 213 -9.38 -5.35 -4.44
C LYS A 213 -8.27 -5.52 -3.43
N SER A 214 -8.28 -6.63 -2.71
CA SER A 214 -7.25 -6.96 -1.73
C SER A 214 -7.00 -8.45 -1.58
N VAL A 215 -5.72 -8.83 -1.52
CA VAL A 215 -5.34 -10.21 -1.16
C VAL A 215 -5.82 -10.62 0.24
N LEU A 216 -6.08 -9.68 1.15
CA LEU A 216 -6.72 -9.96 2.45
C LEU A 216 -8.22 -10.29 2.32
N ALA A 217 -8.87 -9.83 1.24
CA ALA A 217 -10.24 -10.18 0.89
C ALA A 217 -10.33 -11.45 0.03
N GLY A 218 -9.18 -12.06 -0.31
CA GLY A 218 -9.09 -13.28 -1.13
C GLY A 218 -8.82 -13.02 -2.62
N ASP A 219 -8.76 -11.76 -3.06
CA ASP A 219 -8.44 -11.40 -4.45
C ASP A 219 -7.02 -11.84 -4.84
N GLU A 220 -6.78 -12.04 -6.14
CA GLU A 220 -5.46 -12.45 -6.65
C GLU A 220 -4.44 -11.29 -6.67
N CYS A 221 -4.94 -10.06 -6.74
CA CYS A 221 -4.16 -8.83 -6.73
C CYS A 221 -4.88 -7.73 -5.92
N CYS A 222 -4.16 -6.67 -5.59
CA CYS A 222 -4.71 -5.47 -4.98
C CYS A 222 -4.89 -4.37 -6.04
N GLU A 223 -6.05 -3.75 -6.08
CA GLU A 223 -6.36 -2.59 -6.93
C GLU A 223 -6.80 -1.43 -6.06
N ILE A 224 -6.29 -0.24 -6.36
CA ILE A 224 -6.58 1.00 -5.64
C ILE A 224 -6.98 2.05 -6.67
N ALA A 225 -8.16 2.65 -6.49
CA ALA A 225 -8.53 3.84 -7.22
C ALA A 225 -7.92 5.07 -6.54
N ILE A 226 -7.34 5.97 -7.33
CA ILE A 226 -6.92 7.31 -6.92
C ILE A 226 -7.81 8.30 -7.65
N HIS A 227 -8.60 9.07 -6.92
CA HIS A 227 -9.47 10.12 -7.45
C HIS A 227 -8.72 11.45 -7.40
N LEU A 228 -8.36 11.94 -8.58
CA LEU A 228 -7.66 13.21 -8.75
C LEU A 228 -8.66 14.37 -8.61
N PRO A 229 -8.23 15.52 -8.06
CA PRO A 229 -9.06 16.72 -8.00
C PRO A 229 -9.43 17.20 -9.40
N GLU A 230 -10.57 17.89 -9.50
CA GLU A 230 -10.98 18.63 -10.70
C GLU A 230 -10.04 19.79 -11.03
#